data_AF-A0A399Y0N5-F1
#
_entry.id   AF-A0A399Y0N5-F1
#
_cell.length_a   1.000
_cell.length_b   1.000
_cell.length_c   1.000
_cell.angle_alpha   90.00
_cell.angle_beta   90.00
_cell.angle_gamma   90.00
#
_symmetry.space_group_name_H-M   'P 1'
#
loop_
_entity.id
_entity.type
_entity.pdbx_description
1 polymer ?
#
loop_
_entity_poly.entity_id
_entity_poly.type
_entity_poly.pdbx_seq_one_letter_code
_entity_poly.pdbx_strand_id
1 'polypeptide(L)'
;MRAEAQPPDADPRITFLGPQRTPRVPHVVRHLGLRGKRFGMVTAGWRDRESDDGLLSDLLGGNTVNLRLWGLMQQLWEADPELAAADRRRRTVHTEMQELYLIGLEQANEAIRRIRLHEPRDPKAVEQALDDVIDVMRTLDQRHVERVDELNEEFYARHQPQHRDAVVAARFRVGRVVAGCDAIAITGGHVGVLMGALHLFNLGPALAAPPAPDPLEEAGVRAVADPADRPAPTLLRPVLAWGAGAMALTERIVLFYDHAVTSPGVSEVLMGGLGLTRGVVALPS
;
A
#
# COMPACT_ATOMS: atom_id res chain seq x y z
N MET A 1 32.76 -5.00 30.44
CA MET A 1 31.91 -5.25 29.25
C MET A 1 30.62 -5.90 29.73
N ARG A 2 29.53 -5.14 29.87
CA ARG A 2 28.20 -5.75 30.09
C ARG A 2 27.75 -6.30 28.76
N ALA A 3 27.46 -7.60 28.70
CA ALA A 3 26.76 -8.18 27.56
C ALA A 3 25.42 -7.46 27.42
N GLU A 4 25.23 -6.72 26.34
CA GLU A 4 23.91 -6.25 25.96
C GLU A 4 23.02 -7.48 25.84
N ALA A 5 21.97 -7.55 26.67
CA ALA A 5 20.97 -8.58 26.57
C ALA A 5 20.46 -8.60 25.13
N GLN A 6 20.48 -9.78 24.50
CA GLN A 6 19.88 -9.99 23.18
C GLN A 6 18.45 -9.42 23.25
N PRO A 7 18.09 -8.42 22.41
CA PRO A 7 16.72 -7.95 22.38
C PRO A 7 15.79 -9.14 22.10
N PRO A 8 14.59 -9.19 22.71
CA PRO A 8 13.63 -10.25 22.42
C PRO A 8 13.47 -10.38 20.91
N ASP A 9 13.38 -11.62 20.41
CA ASP A 9 13.11 -11.87 18.99
C ASP A 9 11.97 -10.94 18.55
N ALA A 10 12.22 -10.20 17.46
CA ALA A 10 11.38 -9.09 17.08
C ALA A 10 9.94 -9.56 16.83
N ASP A 11 9.04 -9.24 17.76
CA ASP A 11 7.62 -9.56 17.65
C ASP A 11 7.06 -9.02 16.32
N PRO A 12 6.32 -9.81 15.52
CA PRO A 12 5.78 -9.40 14.24
C PRO A 12 5.00 -8.08 14.32
N ARG A 13 5.60 -7.02 13.76
CA ARG A 13 5.05 -5.67 13.74
C ARG A 13 5.43 -4.95 12.45
N ILE A 14 4.59 -4.01 12.03
CA ILE A 14 4.93 -3.05 10.98
C ILE A 14 5.63 -1.86 11.63
N THR A 15 6.80 -1.50 11.11
CA THR A 15 7.52 -0.27 11.48
C THR A 15 7.55 0.66 10.27
N PHE A 16 6.79 1.75 10.35
CA PHE A 16 6.81 2.80 9.34
C PHE A 16 8.01 3.71 9.56
N LEU A 17 8.78 3.93 8.49
CA LEU A 17 9.90 4.86 8.49
C LEU A 17 9.52 6.10 7.68
N GLY A 18 9.94 7.26 8.19
CA GLY A 18 9.88 8.51 7.43
C GLY A 18 10.83 8.49 6.20
N PRO A 19 10.98 9.65 5.52
CA PRO A 19 11.84 9.74 4.34
C PRO A 19 13.26 9.24 4.62
N GLN A 20 13.76 8.35 3.76
CA GLN A 20 15.10 7.75 3.88
C GLN A 20 16.19 8.56 3.15
N ARG A 21 16.01 9.88 3.02
CA ARG A 21 17.04 10.80 2.47
C ARG A 21 18.30 10.84 3.35
N THR A 22 18.10 10.70 4.65
CA THR A 22 19.14 10.39 5.64
C THR A 22 18.80 9.01 6.21
N PRO A 23 19.43 7.93 5.71
CA PRO A 23 19.02 6.57 6.02
C PRO A 23 19.02 6.27 7.52
N ARG A 24 17.85 5.90 8.05
CA ARG A 24 17.67 5.44 9.45
C ARG A 24 17.51 3.93 9.55
N VAL A 25 17.42 3.23 8.42
CA VAL A 25 17.28 1.77 8.34
C VAL A 25 18.28 1.04 9.24
N PRO A 26 19.61 1.30 9.21
CA PRO A 26 20.56 0.55 10.04
C PRO A 26 20.31 0.72 11.55
N HIS A 27 19.90 1.93 11.95
CA HIS A 27 19.57 2.23 13.34
C HIS A 27 18.34 1.44 13.80
N VAL A 28 17.29 1.41 12.97
CA VAL A 28 16.05 0.68 13.26
C VAL A 28 16.29 -0.82 13.27
N VAL A 29 17.03 -1.38 12.31
CA VAL A 29 17.43 -2.79 12.28
C VAL A 29 18.15 -3.19 13.57
N ARG A 30 19.08 -2.36 14.06
CA ARG A 30 19.72 -2.57 15.37
C ARG A 30 18.69 -2.56 16.50
N HIS A 31 17.89 -1.50 16.57
CA HIS A 31 16.98 -1.27 17.69
C HIS A 31 15.92 -2.37 17.83
N LEU A 32 15.45 -2.90 16.70
CA LEU A 32 14.48 -3.99 16.65
C LEU A 32 15.12 -5.38 16.80
N GLY A 33 16.43 -5.50 17.00
CA GLY A 33 17.07 -6.81 17.11
C GLY A 33 17.14 -7.62 15.81
N LEU A 34 17.01 -6.97 14.66
CA LEU A 34 16.98 -7.61 13.34
C LEU A 34 18.36 -7.77 12.70
N ARG A 35 19.45 -7.51 13.43
CA ARG A 35 20.81 -7.65 12.91
C ARG A 35 21.13 -9.10 12.56
N GLY A 36 21.70 -9.33 11.37
CA GLY A 36 22.09 -10.65 10.87
C GLY A 36 20.91 -11.51 10.39
N LYS A 37 19.67 -11.10 10.66
CA LYS A 37 18.45 -11.74 10.16
C LYS A 37 18.36 -11.62 8.63
N ARG A 38 17.69 -12.57 8.00
CA ARG A 38 17.51 -12.60 6.55
C ARG A 38 16.34 -11.72 6.13
N PHE A 39 16.59 -10.70 5.31
CA PHE A 39 15.56 -9.80 4.81
C PHE A 39 15.07 -10.18 3.41
N GLY A 40 13.75 -10.22 3.24
CA GLY A 40 13.12 -10.14 1.91
C GLY A 40 12.89 -8.68 1.53
N MET A 41 13.38 -8.25 0.37
CA MET A 41 13.21 -6.88 -0.11
C MET A 41 12.16 -6.82 -1.22
N VAL A 42 11.23 -5.87 -1.10
CA VAL A 42 10.23 -5.55 -2.12
C VAL A 42 10.52 -4.14 -2.64
N THR A 43 11.12 -4.08 -3.84
CA THR A 43 11.51 -2.84 -4.51
C THR A 43 10.79 -2.63 -5.85
N ALA A 44 9.66 -3.32 -6.07
CA ALA A 44 8.91 -3.31 -7.33
C ALA A 44 8.52 -1.89 -7.82
N GLY A 45 8.32 -0.95 -6.89
CA GLY A 45 8.07 0.46 -7.22
C GLY A 45 9.24 1.16 -7.94
N TRP A 46 10.44 0.57 -7.98
CA TRP A 46 11.61 1.11 -8.67
C TRP A 46 11.66 0.72 -10.16
N ARG A 47 10.79 -0.22 -10.59
CA ARG A 47 10.68 -0.69 -11.98
C ARG A 47 12.03 -1.13 -12.56
N ASP A 48 12.53 -0.46 -13.59
CA ASP A 48 13.77 -0.82 -14.27
C ASP A 48 15.00 -0.72 -13.36
N ARG A 49 14.91 0.03 -12.24
CA ARG A 49 15.93 0.10 -11.20
C ARG A 49 15.71 -0.88 -10.04
N GLU A 50 14.79 -1.83 -10.16
CA GLU A 50 14.49 -2.81 -9.10
C GLU A 50 15.74 -3.59 -8.67
N SER A 51 16.66 -3.85 -9.60
CA SER A 51 17.94 -4.53 -9.36
C SER A 51 18.99 -3.68 -8.67
N ASP A 52 18.79 -2.36 -8.56
CA ASP A 52 19.76 -1.43 -7.97
C ASP A 52 19.65 -1.44 -6.44
N ASP A 53 19.63 -2.63 -5.84
CA ASP A 53 19.31 -2.88 -4.44
C ASP A 53 20.54 -2.97 -3.52
N GLY A 54 21.75 -2.89 -4.06
CA GLY A 54 23.00 -3.06 -3.30
C GLY A 54 23.09 -2.14 -2.08
N LEU A 55 22.81 -0.84 -2.25
CA LEU A 55 22.79 0.11 -1.13
C LEU A 55 21.76 -0.27 -0.07
N LEU A 56 20.58 -0.73 -0.47
CA LEU A 56 19.55 -1.14 0.47
C LEU A 56 19.96 -2.42 1.22
N SER A 57 20.56 -3.38 0.50
CA SER A 57 21.11 -4.60 1.08
C SER A 57 22.13 -4.27 2.17
N ASP A 58 23.07 -3.36 1.88
CA ASP A 58 24.09 -2.91 2.84
C ASP A 58 23.45 -2.26 4.09
N LEU A 59 22.44 -1.39 3.89
CA LEU A 59 21.72 -0.74 4.99
C LEU A 59 20.94 -1.74 5.87
N LEU A 60 20.50 -2.86 5.31
CA LEU A 60 19.82 -3.96 6.02
C LEU A 60 20.81 -4.97 6.63
N GLY A 61 22.11 -4.85 6.37
CA GLY A 61 23.15 -5.71 6.91
C GLY A 61 23.59 -6.86 6.01
N GLY A 62 23.31 -6.78 4.70
CA GLY A 62 23.88 -7.64 3.65
C GLY A 62 23.23 -9.03 3.48
N ASN A 63 22.58 -9.57 4.51
CA ASN A 63 21.85 -10.84 4.42
C ASN A 63 20.45 -10.64 3.83
N THR A 64 20.36 -10.33 2.54
CA THR A 64 19.11 -9.97 1.89
C THR A 64 18.82 -10.80 0.65
N VAL A 65 17.54 -10.86 0.28
CA VAL A 65 17.06 -11.38 -1.00
C VAL A 65 16.01 -10.42 -1.56
N ASN A 66 16.25 -9.90 -2.76
CA ASN A 66 15.24 -9.13 -3.46
C ASN A 66 14.24 -10.07 -4.14
N LEU A 67 12.95 -9.86 -3.89
CA LEU A 67 11.87 -10.64 -4.47
C LEU A 67 11.75 -10.42 -5.99
N ARG A 68 12.26 -9.29 -6.49
CA ARG A 68 12.24 -8.91 -7.91
C ARG A 68 10.87 -9.04 -8.54
N LEU A 69 9.84 -8.54 -7.85
CA LEU A 69 8.44 -8.72 -8.25
C LEU A 69 8.16 -8.01 -9.59
N TRP A 70 8.77 -6.85 -9.86
CA TRP A 70 8.63 -6.21 -11.17
C TRP A 70 9.21 -7.10 -12.26
N GLY A 71 10.45 -7.59 -12.11
CA GLY A 71 11.06 -8.49 -13.08
C GLY A 71 10.27 -9.79 -13.29
N LEU A 72 9.74 -10.38 -12.22
CA LEU A 72 8.86 -11.56 -12.30
C LEU A 72 7.55 -11.26 -13.03
N MET A 73 6.99 -10.06 -12.82
CA MET A 73 5.75 -9.65 -13.48
C MET A 73 5.97 -9.48 -14.99
N GLN A 74 7.12 -8.97 -15.41
CA GLN A 74 7.48 -8.89 -16.84
C GLN A 74 7.58 -10.28 -17.48
N GLN A 75 8.24 -11.24 -16.82
CA GLN A 75 8.31 -12.64 -17.29
C GLN A 75 6.91 -13.28 -17.37
N LEU A 76 6.04 -12.96 -16.41
CA LEU A 76 4.66 -13.44 -16.39
C LEU A 76 3.86 -12.88 -17.58
N TRP A 77 4.05 -11.60 -17.92
CA TRP A 77 3.41 -10.99 -19.08
C TRP A 77 3.88 -11.57 -20.41
N GLU A 78 5.15 -11.96 -20.51
CA GLU A 78 5.67 -12.67 -21.68
C GLU A 78 5.08 -14.08 -21.79
N ALA A 79 4.95 -14.78 -20.66
CA ALA A 79 4.38 -16.12 -20.60
C ALA A 79 2.85 -16.15 -20.81
N ASP A 80 2.14 -15.07 -20.50
CA ASP A 80 0.68 -14.97 -20.60
C ASP A 80 0.25 -13.64 -21.26
N PRO A 81 0.32 -13.56 -22.61
CA PRO A 81 0.02 -12.34 -23.34
C PRO A 81 -1.44 -11.87 -23.22
N GLU A 82 -2.38 -12.80 -23.01
CA GLU A 82 -3.79 -12.49 -22.81
C GLU A 82 -3.98 -11.77 -21.47
N LEU A 83 -3.42 -12.30 -20.38
CA LEU A 83 -3.48 -11.65 -19.08
C LEU A 83 -2.74 -10.31 -19.10
N ALA A 84 -1.62 -10.22 -19.82
CA ALA A 84 -0.89 -8.97 -20.01
C ALA A 84 -1.73 -7.90 -20.73
N ALA A 85 -2.46 -8.28 -21.78
CA ALA A 85 -3.34 -7.36 -22.50
C ALA A 85 -4.51 -6.89 -21.60
N ALA A 86 -5.10 -7.82 -20.84
CA ALA A 86 -6.15 -7.51 -19.88
C ALA A 86 -5.67 -6.53 -18.79
N ASP A 87 -4.50 -6.78 -18.22
CA ASP A 87 -3.91 -5.93 -17.19
C ASP A 87 -3.52 -4.54 -17.74
N ARG A 88 -3.02 -4.46 -18.97
CA ARG A 88 -2.80 -3.17 -19.66
C ARG A 88 -4.10 -2.40 -19.81
N ARG A 89 -5.17 -3.04 -20.30
CA ARG A 89 -6.49 -2.41 -20.43
C ARG A 89 -7.00 -1.91 -19.08
N ARG A 90 -6.92 -2.73 -18.03
CA ARG A 90 -7.31 -2.35 -16.66
C ARG A 90 -6.54 -1.11 -16.19
N ARG A 91 -5.23 -1.06 -16.39
CA ARG A 91 -4.41 0.11 -16.02
C ARG A 91 -4.79 1.36 -16.78
N THR A 92 -5.06 1.26 -18.09
CA THR A 92 -5.54 2.39 -18.90
C THR A 92 -6.85 2.95 -18.34
N VAL A 93 -7.83 2.09 -18.06
CA VAL A 93 -9.11 2.50 -17.48
C VAL A 93 -8.93 3.13 -16.10
N HIS A 94 -8.09 2.52 -15.24
CA HIS A 94 -7.79 3.07 -13.92
C HIS A 94 -7.19 4.48 -13.99
N THR A 95 -6.24 4.70 -14.91
CA THR A 95 -5.64 6.03 -15.13
C THR A 95 -6.69 7.04 -15.59
N GLU A 96 -7.54 6.70 -16.56
CA GLU A 96 -8.60 7.60 -17.01
C GLU A 96 -9.61 7.91 -15.89
N MET A 97 -9.98 6.93 -15.08
CA MET A 97 -10.85 7.14 -13.91
C MET A 97 -10.23 8.11 -12.91
N GLN A 98 -8.93 7.95 -12.62
CA GLN A 98 -8.19 8.85 -11.75
C GLN A 98 -8.16 10.28 -12.30
N GLU A 99 -7.86 10.46 -13.60
CA GLU A 99 -7.85 11.76 -14.26
C GLU A 99 -9.21 12.46 -14.17
N LEU A 100 -10.31 11.74 -14.43
CA LEU A 100 -11.67 12.29 -14.35
C LEU A 100 -12.09 12.63 -12.91
N TYR A 101 -11.69 11.82 -11.94
CA TYR A 101 -11.92 12.09 -10.52
C TYR A 101 -11.17 13.36 -10.06
N LEU A 102 -9.91 13.51 -10.46
CA LEU A 102 -9.08 14.67 -10.14
C LEU A 102 -9.69 15.98 -10.66
N ILE A 103 -10.28 15.98 -11.85
CA ILE A 103 -11.00 17.15 -12.37
C ILE A 103 -12.09 17.60 -11.39
N GLY A 104 -12.90 16.67 -10.87
CA GLY A 104 -13.94 16.98 -9.90
C GLY A 104 -13.39 17.45 -8.55
N LEU A 105 -12.34 16.79 -8.06
CA LEU A 105 -11.70 17.10 -6.79
C LEU A 105 -11.06 18.50 -6.79
N GLU A 106 -10.45 18.89 -7.90
CA GLU A 106 -9.89 20.23 -8.09
C GLU A 106 -10.95 21.33 -8.00
N GLN A 107 -12.14 21.10 -8.58
CA GLN A 107 -13.24 22.06 -8.49
C GLN A 107 -13.77 22.21 -7.06
N ALA A 108 -13.89 21.10 -6.32
CA ALA A 108 -14.29 21.15 -4.92
C ALA A 108 -13.26 21.89 -4.06
N ASN A 109 -11.97 21.64 -4.25
CA ASN A 109 -10.91 22.36 -3.54
C ASN A 109 -10.89 23.87 -3.89
N GLU A 110 -11.15 24.23 -5.14
CA GLU A 110 -11.26 25.63 -5.54
C GLU A 110 -12.47 26.31 -4.88
N ALA A 111 -13.61 25.63 -4.78
CA ALA A 111 -14.76 26.13 -4.03
C ALA A 111 -14.41 26.38 -2.55
N ILE A 112 -13.71 25.45 -1.88
CA ILE A 112 -13.21 25.66 -0.51
C ILE A 112 -12.34 26.91 -0.42
N ARG A 113 -11.38 27.08 -1.33
CA ARG A 113 -10.50 28.27 -1.34
C ARG A 113 -11.31 29.56 -1.45
N ARG A 114 -12.26 29.61 -2.39
CA ARG A 114 -13.12 30.80 -2.60
C ARG A 114 -13.99 31.11 -1.39
N ILE A 115 -14.55 30.08 -0.74
CA ILE A 115 -15.35 30.25 0.49
C ILE A 115 -14.48 30.79 1.63
N ARG A 116 -13.26 30.26 1.81
CA ARG A 116 -12.32 30.75 2.84
C ARG A 116 -11.86 32.19 2.62
N LEU A 117 -11.78 32.65 1.37
CA LEU A 117 -11.43 34.03 1.03
C LEU A 117 -12.64 34.98 1.13
N HIS A 118 -13.85 34.47 1.33
CA HIS A 118 -15.04 35.31 1.48
C HIS A 118 -15.03 36.02 2.84
N GLU A 119 -15.26 37.33 2.84
CA GLU A 119 -15.43 38.09 4.09
C GLU A 119 -16.77 37.72 4.75
N PRO A 120 -16.76 37.06 5.93
CA PRO A 120 -17.96 36.52 6.52
C PRO A 120 -18.86 37.64 7.07
N ARG A 121 -20.13 37.64 6.64
CA ARG A 121 -21.19 38.42 7.30
C ARG A 121 -21.74 37.68 8.52
N ASP A 122 -21.84 36.35 8.41
CA ASP A 122 -22.12 35.43 9.49
C ASP A 122 -21.12 34.27 9.39
N PRO A 123 -20.22 34.08 10.38
CA PRO A 123 -19.25 32.98 10.37
C PRO A 123 -19.89 31.59 10.27
N LYS A 124 -21.08 31.38 10.86
CA LYS A 124 -21.75 30.08 10.86
C LYS A 124 -22.18 29.66 9.46
N ALA A 125 -22.67 30.61 8.65
CA ALA A 125 -23.07 30.33 7.27
C ALA A 125 -21.87 29.91 6.41
N VAL A 126 -20.68 30.49 6.66
CA VAL A 126 -19.44 30.10 5.97
C VAL A 126 -18.98 28.71 6.40
N GLU A 127 -19.06 28.37 7.69
CA GLU A 127 -18.75 27.03 8.20
C GLU A 127 -19.65 25.96 7.58
N GLN A 128 -20.97 26.19 7.54
CA GLN A 128 -21.92 25.26 6.91
C GLN A 128 -21.61 25.07 5.42
N ALA A 129 -21.30 26.14 4.68
CA ALA A 129 -20.93 26.03 3.28
C ALA A 129 -19.60 25.29 3.06
N LEU A 130 -18.66 25.39 4.00
CA LEU A 130 -17.42 24.60 3.96
C LEU A 130 -17.70 23.11 4.20
N ASP A 131 -18.54 22.79 5.18
CA ASP A 131 -18.93 21.41 5.47
C ASP A 131 -19.62 20.75 4.27
N ASP A 132 -20.54 21.46 3.60
CA ASP A 132 -21.21 20.98 2.38
C ASP A 132 -20.20 20.59 1.29
N VAL A 133 -19.18 21.42 1.05
CA VAL A 133 -18.17 21.15 0.02
C VAL A 133 -17.21 20.05 0.46
N ILE A 134 -16.86 19.96 1.74
CA ILE A 134 -16.05 18.86 2.29
C ILE A 134 -16.79 17.52 2.10
N ASP A 135 -18.11 17.49 2.31
CA ASP A 135 -18.91 16.28 2.10
C ASP A 135 -19.00 15.90 0.61
N VAL A 136 -19.03 16.88 -0.30
CA VAL A 136 -18.86 16.62 -1.74
C VAL A 136 -17.51 15.99 -2.02
N MET A 137 -16.41 16.49 -1.46
CA MET A 137 -15.07 15.89 -1.63
C MET A 137 -15.03 14.44 -1.13
N ARG A 138 -15.49 14.19 0.10
CA ARG A 138 -15.55 12.84 0.67
C ARG A 138 -16.36 11.88 -0.19
N THR A 139 -17.46 12.36 -0.77
CA THR A 139 -18.30 11.57 -1.68
C THR A 139 -17.58 11.25 -3.00
N LEU A 140 -16.81 12.20 -3.53
CA LEU A 140 -15.98 11.96 -4.72
C LEU A 140 -14.89 10.91 -4.44
N ASP A 141 -14.17 11.06 -3.32
CA ASP A 141 -13.13 10.12 -2.88
C ASP A 141 -13.70 8.70 -2.74
N GLN A 142 -14.83 8.57 -2.02
CA GLN A 142 -15.45 7.27 -1.77
C GLN A 142 -15.90 6.60 -3.08
N ARG A 143 -16.58 7.33 -3.96
CA ARG A 143 -17.02 6.80 -5.27
C ARG A 143 -15.86 6.43 -6.17
N HIS A 144 -14.77 7.19 -6.13
CA HIS A 144 -13.56 6.88 -6.89
C HIS A 144 -12.98 5.54 -6.43
N VAL A 145 -12.75 5.39 -5.12
CA VAL A 145 -12.22 4.13 -4.55
C VAL A 145 -13.13 2.95 -4.87
N GLU A 146 -14.45 3.09 -4.67
CA GLU A 146 -15.43 2.04 -4.99
C GLU A 146 -15.31 1.57 -6.45
N ARG A 147 -15.23 2.50 -7.41
CA ARG A 147 -15.09 2.14 -8.82
C ARG A 147 -13.74 1.48 -9.12
N VAL A 148 -12.66 1.91 -8.45
CA VAL A 148 -11.35 1.27 -8.61
C VAL A 148 -11.41 -0.17 -8.09
N ASP A 149 -12.08 -0.40 -6.97
CA ASP A 149 -12.31 -1.73 -6.42
C ASP A 149 -13.17 -2.59 -7.36
N GLU A 150 -14.29 -2.06 -7.88
CA GLU A 150 -15.13 -2.72 -8.89
C GLU A 150 -14.33 -3.12 -10.14
N LEU A 151 -13.48 -2.23 -10.66
CA LEU A 151 -12.61 -2.50 -11.81
C LEU A 151 -11.62 -3.64 -11.52
N ASN A 152 -11.08 -3.69 -10.31
CA ASN A 152 -10.17 -4.74 -9.88
C ASN A 152 -10.91 -6.07 -9.71
N GLU A 153 -12.07 -6.06 -9.06
CA GLU A 153 -12.92 -7.24 -8.89
C GLU A 153 -13.36 -7.83 -10.22
N GLU A 154 -13.80 -6.99 -11.17
CA GLU A 154 -14.17 -7.42 -12.52
C GLU A 154 -12.98 -8.10 -13.23
N PHE A 155 -11.78 -7.56 -13.09
CA PHE A 155 -10.57 -8.16 -13.64
C PHE A 155 -10.26 -9.54 -13.04
N TYR A 156 -10.31 -9.67 -11.72
CA TYR A 156 -10.05 -10.96 -11.05
C TYR A 156 -11.15 -12.00 -11.34
N ALA A 157 -12.42 -11.57 -11.40
CA ALA A 157 -13.54 -12.45 -11.73
C ALA A 157 -13.46 -12.98 -13.17
N ARG A 158 -13.14 -12.09 -14.13
CA ARG A 158 -13.09 -12.43 -15.55
C ARG A 158 -11.84 -13.22 -15.92
N HIS A 159 -10.67 -12.75 -15.54
CA HIS A 159 -9.39 -13.30 -16.01
C HIS A 159 -8.80 -14.35 -15.08
N GLN A 160 -9.34 -14.46 -13.85
CA GLN A 160 -8.94 -15.42 -12.83
C GLN A 160 -7.42 -15.64 -12.72
N PRO A 161 -6.62 -14.57 -12.50
CA PRO A 161 -5.16 -14.69 -12.43
C PRO A 161 -4.69 -15.82 -11.50
N GLN A 162 -5.39 -16.04 -10.39
CA GLN A 162 -5.10 -17.07 -9.40
C GLN A 162 -5.12 -18.52 -9.92
N HIS A 163 -5.75 -18.77 -11.07
CA HIS A 163 -5.83 -20.11 -11.68
C HIS A 163 -4.91 -20.27 -12.90
N ARG A 164 -4.17 -19.22 -13.29
CA ARG A 164 -3.28 -19.26 -14.46
C ARG A 164 -1.92 -19.79 -14.05
N ASP A 165 -1.40 -20.78 -14.77
CA ASP A 165 -0.19 -21.53 -14.40
C ASP A 165 1.02 -20.65 -14.10
N ALA A 166 1.28 -19.63 -14.95
CA ALA A 166 2.39 -18.70 -14.77
C ALA A 166 2.27 -17.90 -13.45
N VAL A 167 1.05 -17.48 -13.09
CA VAL A 167 0.77 -16.76 -11.84
C VAL A 167 0.92 -17.69 -10.65
N VAL A 168 0.38 -18.91 -10.72
CA VAL A 168 0.47 -19.91 -9.64
C VAL A 168 1.93 -20.25 -9.34
N ALA A 169 2.72 -20.54 -10.38
CA ALA A 169 4.14 -20.85 -10.25
C ALA A 169 4.91 -19.67 -9.64
N ALA A 170 4.63 -18.44 -10.10
CA ALA A 170 5.27 -17.25 -9.56
C ALA A 170 4.89 -16.98 -8.09
N ARG A 171 3.60 -17.09 -7.73
CA ARG A 171 3.12 -16.98 -6.34
C ARG A 171 3.80 -18.00 -5.43
N PHE A 172 3.93 -19.25 -5.86
CA PHE A 172 4.63 -20.28 -5.10
C PHE A 172 6.11 -19.93 -4.88
N ARG A 173 6.80 -19.47 -5.93
CA ARG A 173 8.20 -19.04 -5.83
C ARG A 173 8.37 -17.88 -4.86
N VAL A 174 7.54 -16.83 -4.99
CA VAL A 174 7.56 -15.66 -4.12
C VAL A 174 7.26 -16.06 -2.68
N GLY A 175 6.21 -16.84 -2.45
CA GLY A 175 5.83 -17.35 -1.12
C GLY A 175 6.96 -18.14 -0.45
N ARG A 176 7.67 -19.00 -1.18
CA ARG A 176 8.84 -19.73 -0.65
C ARG A 176 9.99 -18.82 -0.24
N VAL A 177 10.30 -17.80 -1.05
CA VAL A 177 11.37 -16.84 -0.71
C VAL A 177 10.97 -16.08 0.56
N VAL A 178 9.73 -15.58 0.59
CA VAL A 178 9.14 -14.82 1.68
C VAL A 178 9.15 -15.65 2.97
N ALA A 179 8.74 -16.93 2.93
CA ALA A 179 8.75 -17.85 4.08
C ALA A 179 10.16 -18.15 4.62
N GLY A 180 11.19 -18.06 3.78
CA GLY A 180 12.58 -18.21 4.21
C GLY A 180 13.23 -16.92 4.74
N CYS A 181 12.48 -15.83 4.90
CA CYS A 181 12.97 -14.56 5.42
C CYS A 181 12.47 -14.33 6.85
N ASP A 182 13.32 -13.77 7.69
CA ASP A 182 13.01 -13.42 9.07
C ASP A 182 12.28 -12.06 9.17
N ALA A 183 12.49 -11.18 8.20
CA ALA A 183 11.87 -9.86 8.13
C ALA A 183 11.69 -9.41 6.68
N ILE A 184 10.78 -8.46 6.44
CA ILE A 184 10.49 -7.93 5.10
C ILE A 184 10.71 -6.43 5.09
N ALA A 185 11.35 -5.91 4.04
CA ALA A 185 11.50 -4.49 3.78
C ALA A 185 10.75 -4.11 2.50
N ILE A 186 9.79 -3.18 2.59
CA ILE A 186 8.98 -2.70 1.47
C ILE A 186 9.29 -1.23 1.25
N THR A 187 9.86 -0.92 0.09
CA THR A 187 10.40 0.41 -0.18
C THR A 187 9.40 1.34 -0.85
N GLY A 188 9.73 2.63 -0.90
CA GLY A 188 9.02 3.61 -1.72
C GLY A 188 9.22 3.41 -3.22
N GLY A 189 8.52 4.19 -4.05
CA GLY A 189 8.56 4.11 -5.50
C GLY A 189 7.19 4.40 -6.10
N HIS A 190 6.91 3.89 -7.30
CA HIS A 190 5.60 4.02 -7.91
C HIS A 190 4.57 3.12 -7.22
N VAL A 191 3.64 3.72 -6.45
CA VAL A 191 2.71 2.95 -5.60
C VAL A 191 1.73 2.07 -6.41
N GLY A 192 1.22 2.54 -7.54
CA GLY A 192 0.33 1.72 -8.39
C GLY A 192 1.00 0.44 -8.92
N VAL A 193 2.29 0.52 -9.31
CA VAL A 193 3.08 -0.65 -9.74
C VAL A 193 3.34 -1.57 -8.55
N LEU A 194 3.71 -1.00 -7.40
CA LEU A 194 3.90 -1.77 -6.17
C LEU A 194 2.63 -2.54 -5.79
N MET A 195 1.47 -1.88 -5.77
CA MET A 195 0.19 -2.51 -5.45
C MET A 195 -0.18 -3.60 -6.45
N GLY A 196 0.00 -3.35 -7.75
CA GLY A 196 -0.21 -4.37 -8.79
C GLY A 196 0.63 -5.62 -8.53
N ALA A 197 1.92 -5.45 -8.21
CA ALA A 197 2.80 -6.55 -7.87
C ALA A 197 2.41 -7.27 -6.56
N LEU A 198 2.11 -6.52 -5.49
CA LEU A 198 1.71 -7.10 -4.20
C LEU A 198 0.44 -7.95 -4.31
N HIS A 199 -0.55 -7.51 -5.07
CA HIS A 199 -1.76 -8.28 -5.32
C HIS A 199 -1.52 -9.47 -6.26
N LEU A 200 -0.82 -9.26 -7.39
CA LEU A 200 -0.58 -10.32 -8.37
C LEU A 200 0.18 -11.49 -7.73
N PHE A 201 1.17 -11.22 -6.89
CA PHE A 201 1.96 -12.25 -6.19
C PHE A 201 1.43 -12.64 -4.81
N ASN A 202 0.24 -12.16 -4.43
CA ASN A 202 -0.47 -12.54 -3.21
C ASN A 202 0.33 -12.29 -1.92
N LEU A 203 0.95 -11.12 -1.80
CA LEU A 203 1.82 -10.80 -0.65
C LEU A 203 1.04 -10.57 0.65
N GLY A 204 -0.19 -10.04 0.60
CA GLY A 204 -0.99 -9.80 1.82
C GLY A 204 -1.08 -11.06 2.70
N PRO A 205 -1.63 -12.17 2.18
CA PRO A 205 -1.67 -13.45 2.90
C PRO A 205 -0.29 -14.08 3.20
N ALA A 206 0.76 -13.71 2.45
CA ALA A 206 2.12 -14.19 2.71
C ALA A 206 2.81 -13.44 3.88
N LEU A 207 2.30 -12.25 4.22
CA LEU A 207 2.82 -11.37 5.27
C LEU A 207 1.98 -11.41 6.56
N ALA A 208 0.67 -11.66 6.44
CA ALA A 208 -0.24 -11.67 7.58
C ALA A 208 -1.30 -12.77 7.46
N ALA A 209 -1.67 -13.32 8.62
CA ALA A 209 -2.87 -14.14 8.76
C ALA A 209 -4.09 -13.23 9.03
N PRO A 210 -5.28 -13.60 8.52
CA PRO A 210 -6.51 -12.92 8.93
C PRO A 210 -6.65 -12.98 10.46
N PRO A 211 -7.32 -12.01 11.08
CA PRO A 211 -7.63 -12.11 12.50
C PRO A 211 -8.42 -13.39 12.78
N ALA A 212 -8.19 -13.98 13.95
CA ALA A 212 -8.98 -15.13 14.38
C ALA A 212 -10.47 -14.75 14.37
N PRO A 213 -11.35 -15.63 13.87
CA PRO A 213 -12.78 -15.35 13.89
C PRO A 213 -13.27 -15.17 15.32
N ASP A 214 -14.20 -14.23 15.54
CA ASP A 214 -14.86 -14.05 16.83
C ASP A 214 -15.83 -15.23 17.07
N PRO A 215 -15.58 -16.11 18.06
CA PRO A 215 -16.43 -17.27 18.31
C PRO A 215 -17.89 -16.89 18.62
N LEU A 216 -18.14 -15.68 19.14
CA LEU A 216 -19.48 -15.18 19.42
C LEU A 216 -20.19 -14.69 18.15
N GLU A 217 -19.44 -14.14 17.18
CA GLU A 217 -19.98 -13.83 15.85
C GLU A 217 -20.28 -15.12 15.07
N GLU A 218 -19.36 -16.10 15.10
CA GLU A 218 -19.58 -17.40 14.44
C GLU A 218 -20.78 -18.17 15.02
N ALA A 219 -20.98 -18.08 16.34
CA ALA A 219 -22.12 -18.67 17.02
C ALA A 219 -23.43 -17.87 16.80
N GLY A 220 -23.40 -16.74 16.08
CA GLY A 220 -24.55 -15.87 15.86
C GLY A 220 -25.05 -15.15 17.11
N VAL A 221 -24.25 -15.14 18.18
CA VAL A 221 -24.55 -14.47 19.46
C VAL A 221 -24.28 -12.97 19.36
N ARG A 222 -23.30 -12.58 18.54
CA ARG A 222 -22.92 -11.20 18.26
C ARG A 222 -23.12 -10.88 16.77
N ALA A 223 -23.59 -9.68 16.46
CA ALA A 223 -23.65 -9.21 15.08
C ALA A 223 -22.24 -9.08 14.50
N VAL A 224 -22.09 -9.36 13.21
CA VAL A 224 -20.84 -9.18 12.48
C VAL A 224 -20.34 -7.75 12.66
N ALA A 225 -19.11 -7.58 13.15
CA ALA A 225 -18.50 -6.27 13.31
C ALA A 225 -18.49 -5.50 11.99
N ASP A 226 -18.71 -4.18 12.10
CA ASP A 226 -18.46 -3.24 11.01
C ASP A 226 -17.04 -3.49 10.45
N PRO A 227 -16.84 -3.53 9.12
CA PRO A 227 -15.51 -3.61 8.53
C PRO A 227 -14.47 -2.66 9.16
N ALA A 228 -14.89 -1.47 9.59
CA ALA A 228 -14.04 -0.49 10.26
C ALA A 228 -13.59 -0.91 11.68
N ASP A 229 -14.37 -1.74 12.36
CA ASP A 229 -14.12 -2.23 13.72
C ASP A 229 -13.38 -3.58 13.75
N ARG A 230 -13.12 -4.18 12.58
CA ARG A 230 -12.42 -5.46 12.51
C ARG A 230 -10.98 -5.32 12.98
N PRO A 231 -10.49 -6.26 13.82
CA PRO A 231 -9.10 -6.25 14.25
C PRO A 231 -8.13 -6.29 13.06
N ALA A 232 -6.92 -5.76 13.28
CA ALA A 232 -5.85 -5.84 12.30
C ALA A 232 -5.44 -7.32 12.07
N PRO A 233 -5.01 -7.68 10.85
CA PRO A 233 -4.38 -8.97 10.58
C PRO A 233 -3.19 -9.24 11.50
N THR A 234 -2.95 -10.52 11.83
CA THR A 234 -1.78 -10.91 12.63
C THR A 234 -0.58 -11.09 11.71
N LEU A 235 0.47 -10.28 11.91
CA LEU A 235 1.67 -10.35 11.08
C LEU A 235 2.44 -11.65 11.35
N LEU A 236 2.98 -12.23 10.28
CA LEU A 236 3.77 -13.46 10.37
C LEU A 236 5.25 -13.19 10.64
N ARG A 237 5.70 -11.94 10.42
CA ARG A 237 7.07 -11.48 10.69
C ARG A 237 7.15 -9.95 10.69
N PRO A 238 8.24 -9.37 11.22
CA PRO A 238 8.49 -7.94 11.16
C PRO A 238 8.51 -7.40 9.72
N VAL A 239 7.88 -6.24 9.53
CA VAL A 239 7.86 -5.53 8.24
C VAL A 239 8.37 -4.10 8.45
N LEU A 240 9.40 -3.71 7.71
CA LEU A 240 9.87 -2.33 7.61
C LEU A 240 9.31 -1.72 6.32
N ALA A 241 8.67 -0.56 6.42
CA ALA A 241 8.06 0.06 5.26
C ALA A 241 8.22 1.59 5.26
N TRP A 242 8.39 2.19 4.08
CA TRP A 242 8.50 3.64 3.92
C TRP A 242 7.99 4.12 2.56
N GLY A 243 7.63 5.40 2.47
CA GLY A 243 7.06 6.00 1.27
C GLY A 243 5.86 5.20 0.76
N ALA A 244 5.84 4.90 -0.54
CA ALA A 244 4.81 4.05 -1.16
C ALA A 244 4.64 2.68 -0.47
N GLY A 245 5.72 2.09 0.05
CA GLY A 245 5.65 0.84 0.81
C GLY A 245 4.89 0.96 2.12
N ALA A 246 4.98 2.11 2.80
CA ALA A 246 4.18 2.37 4.00
C ALA A 246 2.70 2.53 3.65
N MET A 247 2.41 3.34 2.62
CA MET A 247 1.05 3.57 2.12
C MET A 247 0.36 2.27 1.71
N ALA A 248 1.08 1.40 0.99
CA ALA A 248 0.57 0.11 0.53
C ALA A 248 0.11 -0.83 1.66
N LEU A 249 0.64 -0.69 2.89
CA LEU A 249 0.24 -1.53 4.02
C LEU A 249 -0.98 -0.99 4.80
N THR A 250 -1.36 0.27 4.55
CA THR A 250 -2.52 0.89 5.19
C THR A 250 -3.83 0.59 4.46
N GLU A 251 -4.95 1.04 5.00
CA GLU A 251 -6.29 0.82 4.39
C GLU A 251 -6.51 1.67 3.15
N ARG A 252 -5.88 2.86 3.10
CA ARG A 252 -6.08 3.85 2.04
C ARG A 252 -4.74 4.40 1.57
N ILE A 253 -4.59 4.53 0.26
CA ILE A 253 -3.42 5.13 -0.36
C ILE A 253 -3.76 6.57 -0.74
N VAL A 254 -3.18 7.52 -0.02
CA VAL A 254 -3.41 8.96 -0.25
C VAL A 254 -2.18 9.57 -0.92
N LEU A 255 -2.34 10.10 -2.12
CA LEU A 255 -1.28 10.84 -2.78
C LEU A 255 -1.37 12.32 -2.38
N PHE A 256 -0.21 12.86 -2.03
CA PHE A 256 -0.06 14.23 -1.55
C PHE A 256 1.08 14.89 -2.31
N TYR A 257 0.81 16.06 -2.91
CA TYR A 257 1.73 16.76 -3.79
C TYR A 257 2.06 18.14 -3.19
N ASP A 258 3.07 18.22 -2.32
CA ASP A 258 3.40 19.47 -1.62
C ASP A 258 4.00 20.53 -2.57
N HIS A 259 4.61 20.13 -3.70
CA HIS A 259 5.35 21.01 -4.61
C HIS A 259 5.32 20.59 -6.09
N ALA A 260 4.17 20.16 -6.63
CA ALA A 260 4.12 19.81 -8.04
C ALA A 260 3.95 21.05 -8.94
N VAL A 261 4.93 21.27 -9.84
CA VAL A 261 4.82 22.28 -10.91
C VAL A 261 3.79 21.85 -11.97
N THR A 262 3.53 20.54 -12.09
CA THR A 262 2.72 19.93 -13.16
C THR A 262 1.77 18.81 -12.71
N SER A 263 1.56 18.61 -11.40
CA SER A 263 0.58 17.63 -10.86
C SER A 263 -0.58 18.38 -10.22
N PRO A 264 -1.75 17.75 -10.06
CA PRO A 264 -2.92 18.36 -9.44
C PRO A 264 -2.55 19.04 -8.12
N GLY A 265 -3.01 20.26 -7.91
CA GLY A 265 -2.79 21.01 -6.67
C GLY A 265 -3.65 20.52 -5.50
N VAL A 266 -4.09 19.25 -5.53
CA VAL A 266 -5.00 18.62 -4.57
C VAL A 266 -4.44 17.29 -4.09
N SER A 267 -4.67 17.00 -2.82
CA SER A 267 -4.44 15.66 -2.27
C SER A 267 -5.57 14.74 -2.70
N GLU A 268 -5.25 13.50 -3.06
CA GLU A 268 -6.22 12.54 -3.59
C GLU A 268 -6.16 11.20 -2.85
N VAL A 269 -7.31 10.56 -2.67
CA VAL A 269 -7.36 9.11 -2.36
C VAL A 269 -7.21 8.34 -3.67
N LEU A 270 -6.10 7.62 -3.84
CA LEU A 270 -5.81 6.89 -5.07
C LEU A 270 -6.64 5.60 -5.17
N MET A 271 -6.56 4.76 -4.13
CA MET A 271 -7.19 3.43 -4.04
C MET A 271 -7.06 2.86 -2.62
N GLY A 272 -7.65 1.69 -2.38
CA GLY A 272 -7.39 0.88 -1.17
C GLY A 272 -5.95 0.33 -1.12
N GLY A 273 -5.40 0.21 0.09
CA GLY A 273 -4.15 -0.52 0.32
C GLY A 273 -4.40 -1.97 0.74
N LEU A 274 -3.36 -2.67 1.20
CA LEU A 274 -3.48 -4.06 1.68
C LEU A 274 -4.25 -4.18 3.01
N GLY A 275 -4.45 -3.08 3.75
CA GLY A 275 -5.21 -3.10 5.01
C GLY A 275 -4.57 -3.93 6.12
N LEU A 276 -3.23 -4.01 6.16
CA LEU A 276 -2.49 -4.73 7.21
C LEU A 276 -2.39 -3.94 8.52
N THR A 277 -2.76 -2.66 8.50
CA THR A 277 -2.94 -1.82 9.69
C THR A 277 -4.36 -1.26 9.72
N ARG A 278 -4.90 -0.96 10.91
CA ARG A 278 -6.21 -0.33 11.09
C ARG A 278 -6.09 1.10 11.59
N GLY A 279 -6.90 2.01 11.07
CA GLY A 279 -6.99 3.39 11.56
C GLY A 279 -5.71 4.21 11.36
N VAL A 280 -4.80 3.76 10.48
CA VAL A 280 -3.56 4.45 10.15
C VAL A 280 -3.59 4.82 8.66
N VAL A 281 -3.24 6.07 8.37
CA VAL A 281 -2.96 6.54 6.99
C VAL A 281 -1.51 7.00 6.96
N ALA A 282 -0.70 6.36 6.11
CA ALA A 282 0.66 6.79 5.86
C ALA A 282 0.65 7.83 4.73
N LEU A 283 1.27 8.98 4.97
CA LEU A 283 1.40 10.03 3.95
C LEU A 283 2.77 9.92 3.25
N PRO A 284 2.85 10.26 1.95
CA PRO A 284 4.13 10.32 1.27
C PRO A 284 5.01 11.42 1.88
N SER A 285 6.31 11.32 1.63
CA SER A 285 7.36 12.17 2.20
C SER A 285 8.14 12.95 1.14
#